data_AF-A0A967BGN2-F1
#
_entry.id   AF-A0A967BGN2-F1
#
_cell.length_a   1.000
_cell.length_b   1.000
_cell.length_c   1.000
_cell.angle_alpha   90.00
_cell.angle_beta   90.00
_cell.angle_gamma   90.00
#
_symmetry.space_group_name_H-M   'P 1'
#
loop_
_entity.id
_entity.type
_entity.pdbx_description
1 polymer ?
#
loop_
_entity_poly.entity_id
_entity_poly.type
_entity_poly.pdbx_seq_one_letter_code
_entity_poly.pdbx_strand_id
1 'polypeptide(L)' 'MGSERDPLDHLVIALDTSDRVTFERWCEQYGPRVGVLKVGLEAFVRWGYEAVDVARLHGRRVFLDLKLHDIPNTVSG' A
#
# COMPACT_ATOMS: atom_id res chain seq x y z
N MET A 1 20.62 -11.43 -21.77
CA MET A 1 20.07 -12.09 -20.56
C MET A 1 19.09 -11.13 -19.93
N GLY A 2 17.79 -11.29 -20.19
CA GLY A 2 16.78 -10.58 -19.40
C GLY A 2 16.87 -11.13 -17.98
N SER A 3 17.12 -10.26 -16.99
CA SER A 3 17.09 -10.67 -15.60
C SER A 3 15.75 -11.33 -15.31
N GLU A 4 15.76 -12.58 -14.88
CA GLU A 4 14.58 -13.24 -14.33
C GLU A 4 14.06 -12.36 -13.19
N ARG A 5 12.86 -11.80 -13.36
CA ARG A 5 12.28 -10.89 -12.36
C ARG A 5 11.86 -11.71 -11.15
N ASP A 6 12.24 -11.26 -9.97
CA ASP A 6 11.81 -11.89 -8.71
C ASP A 6 10.27 -11.93 -8.69
N PRO A 7 9.63 -13.11 -8.55
CA PRO A 7 8.18 -13.21 -8.43
C PRO A 7 7.59 -12.26 -7.37
N LEU A 8 8.34 -11.97 -6.31
CA LEU A 8 7.91 -11.06 -5.25
C LEU A 8 7.79 -9.60 -5.71
N ASP A 9 8.54 -9.17 -6.73
CA ASP A 9 8.39 -7.82 -7.32
C ASP A 9 7.02 -7.63 -8.01
N HIS A 10 6.32 -8.73 -8.30
CA HIS A 10 4.97 -8.75 -8.86
C HIS A 10 3.88 -9.01 -7.81
N LEU A 11 4.27 -9.23 -6.54
CA LEU A 11 3.33 -9.43 -5.45
C LEU A 11 2.84 -8.10 -4.89
N VAL A 12 1.52 -7.99 -4.71
CA VAL A 12 0.85 -6.90 -4.02
C VAL A 12 0.27 -7.44 -2.72
N ILE A 13 0.68 -6.89 -1.58
CA ILE A 13 0.12 -7.27 -0.27
C ILE A 13 -0.89 -6.22 0.18
N ALA A 14 -2.09 -6.68 0.53
CA ALA A 14 -3.11 -5.86 1.17
C ALA A 14 -2.83 -5.75 2.68
N LEU A 15 -2.66 -4.52 3.17
CA LEU A 15 -2.48 -4.23 4.60
C LEU A 15 -3.84 -4.00 5.25
N ASP A 16 -4.64 -5.06 5.35
CA ASP A 16 -6.04 -4.99 5.78
C ASP A 16 -6.16 -5.23 7.29
N THR A 17 -6.05 -4.16 8.08
CA THR A 17 -6.19 -4.20 9.54
C THR A 17 -6.60 -2.84 10.09
N SER A 18 -7.39 -2.87 11.16
CA SER A 18 -7.78 -1.69 11.95
C SER A 18 -6.78 -1.35 13.07
N ASP A 19 -5.84 -2.27 13.35
CA ASP A 19 -4.85 -2.12 14.40
C ASP A 19 -3.56 -1.46 13.87
N ARG A 20 -3.19 -0.34 14.49
CA ARG A 20 -2.06 0.48 14.02
C ARG A 20 -0.73 -0.23 14.14
N VAL A 21 -0.52 -0.93 15.26
CA VAL A 21 0.73 -1.63 15.52
C VAL A 21 0.92 -2.78 14.53
N THR A 22 -0.14 -3.52 14.23
CA THR A 22 -0.13 -4.58 13.22
C THR A 22 0.14 -4.02 11.82
N PHE A 23 -0.48 -2.89 11.47
CA PHE A 23 -0.25 -2.23 10.18
C PHE A 23 1.23 -1.85 10.00
N GLU A 24 1.82 -1.18 10.99
CA GLU A 24 3.23 -0.78 10.98
C GLU A 24 4.16 -1.99 10.90
N ARG A 25 3.90 -3.02 11.73
CA ARG A 25 4.69 -4.26 11.73
C ARG A 25 4.65 -4.97 10.38
N TRP A 26 3.50 -4.98 9.70
CA TRP A 26 3.39 -5.57 8.36
C TRP A 26 4.12 -4.74 7.31
N CYS A 27 4.06 -3.41 7.40
CA CYS A 27 4.85 -2.56 6.51
C CYS A 27 6.35 -2.86 6.64
N GLU A 28 6.85 -2.97 7.86
CA GLU A 28 8.25 -3.32 8.14
C GLU A 28 8.60 -4.73 7.64
N GLN A 29 7.76 -5.71 7.94
CA GLN A 29 8.01 -7.11 7.62
C GLN A 29 7.97 -7.40 6.11
N TYR A 30 7.01 -6.81 5.41
CA TYR A 30 6.74 -7.12 4.00
C TYR A 30 7.30 -6.09 3.02
N GLY A 31 7.45 -4.83 3.43
CA GLY A 31 7.98 -3.75 2.58
C GLY A 31 9.27 -4.15 1.87
N PRO A 32 10.33 -4.60 2.56
CA PRO A 32 11.57 -4.99 1.88
C PRO A 32 11.42 -6.15 0.89
N ARG A 33 10.34 -6.95 0.97
CA ARG A 33 10.18 -8.23 0.28
C ARG A 33 9.29 -8.19 -0.95
N VAL A 34 8.25 -7.34 -0.99
CA VAL A 34 7.21 -7.39 -2.05
C VAL A 34 7.24 -6.18 -2.97
N GLY A 35 6.65 -6.29 -4.16
CA GLY A 35 6.66 -5.22 -5.14
C GLY A 35 5.80 -4.00 -4.77
N VAL A 36 4.69 -4.23 -4.08
CA VAL A 36 3.70 -3.20 -3.73
C VAL A 36 3.05 -3.49 -2.37
N LEU A 37 2.94 -2.46 -1.53
CA LEU A 37 2.04 -2.45 -0.37
C LEU A 37 0.75 -1.71 -0.75
N LYS A 38 -0.40 -2.35 -0.50
CA LYS A 38 -1.72 -1.77 -0.79
C LYS A 38 -2.36 -1.25 0.50
N VAL A 39 -2.62 0.05 0.53
CA VAL A 39 -3.36 0.73 1.61
C VAL A 39 -4.81 0.87 1.18
N GLY A 40 -5.73 0.30 1.96
CA GLY A 40 -7.17 0.34 1.68
C GLY A 40 -7.88 1.52 2.33
N LEU A 41 -9.17 1.67 1.99
CA LEU A 41 -10.05 2.71 2.52
C LEU A 41 -10.11 2.74 4.05
N GLU A 42 -10.13 1.59 4.73
CA GLU A 42 -10.22 1.53 6.20
C GLU A 42 -9.05 2.21 6.89
N ALA A 43 -7.81 1.82 6.55
CA ALA A 43 -6.60 2.43 7.08
C ALA A 43 -6.51 3.93 6.72
N PHE A 44 -6.91 4.29 5.50
CA PHE A 44 -6.88 5.69 5.04
C PHE A 44 -7.94 6.57 5.73
N VAL A 45 -9.16 6.09 5.95
CA VAL A 45 -10.18 6.85 6.69
C VAL A 45 -9.78 7.02 8.15
N ARG A 46 -9.11 6.03 8.73
CA ARG A 46 -8.69 6.05 10.13
C ARG A 46 -7.46 6.93 10.40
N TRP A 47 -6.46 6.88 9.52
CA TRP A 47 -5.16 7.53 9.75
C TRP A 47 -4.73 8.50 8.64
N GLY A 48 -5.53 8.66 7.59
CA GLY A 48 -5.26 9.58 6.49
C GLY A 48 -3.94 9.30 5.78
N TYR A 49 -3.23 10.39 5.46
CA TYR A 49 -1.94 10.35 4.79
C TYR A 49 -0.85 9.61 5.57
N GLU A 50 -0.94 9.56 6.91
CA GLU A 50 0.06 8.86 7.73
C GLU A 50 0.13 7.36 7.42
N ALA A 51 -0.99 6.72 7.05
CA ALA A 51 -0.99 5.33 6.61
C ALA A 51 -0.16 5.13 5.33
N VAL A 52 -0.22 6.11 4.42
CA VAL A 52 0.54 6.11 3.16
C VAL A 52 2.02 6.35 3.44
N ASP A 53 2.34 7.29 4.33
CA ASP A 53 3.72 7.66 4.66
C ASP A 53 4.47 6.52 5.36
N VAL A 54 3.81 5.83 6.30
CA VAL A 54 4.36 4.61 6.91
C VAL A 54 4.62 3.55 5.84
N ALA A 55 3.66 3.24 4.97
CA ALA A 55 3.86 2.23 3.94
C ALA A 55 5.00 2.60 2.96
N ARG A 56 5.16 3.89 2.64
CA ARG A 56 6.25 4.40 1.79
C ARG A 56 7.62 4.29 2.44
N LEU A 57 7.71 4.52 3.75
CA LEU A 57 8.98 4.48 4.50
C LEU A 57 9.69 3.12 4.39
N HIS A 58 8.93 2.02 4.24
CA HIS A 58 9.48 0.67 4.14
C HIS A 58 9.90 0.24 2.71
N GLY A 59 10.10 1.21 1.82
CA GLY A 59 10.98 1.05 0.64
C GLY A 59 10.31 0.51 -0.64
N ARG A 60 8.98 0.47 -0.73
CA ARG A 60 8.27 -0.01 -1.94
C ARG A 60 7.20 0.92 -2.43
N ARG A 61 6.72 0.63 -3.64
CA ARG A 61 5.57 1.29 -4.24
C ARG A 61 4.35 1.10 -3.35
N VAL A 62 3.57 2.16 -3.19
CA VAL A 62 2.29 2.11 -2.50
C VAL A 62 1.17 2.20 -3.52
N PHE A 63 0.22 1.27 -3.44
CA PHE A 63 -1.05 1.36 -4.14
C PHE A 63 -2.11 1.82 -3.14
N LEU A 64 -2.61 3.04 -3.34
CA LEU A 64 -3.69 3.61 -2.54
C LEU A 64 -5.04 3.21 -3.15
N ASP A 65 -5.69 2.21 -2.55
CA ASP A 65 -6.89 1.54 -3.04
C ASP A 65 -8.14 2.08 -2.32
N LEU A 66 -8.52 3.32 -2.66
CA LEU A 66 -9.70 3.99 -2.08
C LEU A 66 -11.01 3.68 -2.81
N LYS A 67 -10.93 3.10 -4.01
CA LYS A 67 -12.10 2.79 -4.86
C LYS A 67 -12.97 4.03 -5.10
N LEU A 68 -12.36 5.11 -5.61
CA LEU A 68 -13.12 6.29 -6.04
C LEU A 68 -13.92 5.95 -7.31
N HIS A 69 -15.24 6.00 -7.22
CA HIS A 69 -16.17 5.57 -8.29
C HIS A 69 -16.98 6.76 -8.88
N ASP A 70 -16.49 7.99 -8.71
CA ASP A 70 -17.18 9.20 -9.17
C ASP A 70 -16.82 9.56 -10.64
N ILE A 71 -17.46 10.58 -11.20
CA ILE A 71 -17.17 11.07 -12.55
C ILE A 71 -15.71 11.57 -12.66
N PRO A 72 -15.09 11.54 -13.86
CA PRO A 72 -13.67 11.89 -14.04
C PRO A 72 -13.27 13.23 -13.42
N ASN A 73 -14.12 14.25 -13.56
CA ASN A 73 -13.86 15.59 -13.02
C ASN A 73 -13.82 15.65 -11.49
N THR A 74 -14.57 14.78 -10.81
CA THR A 74 -14.57 14.72 -9.34
C THR A 74 -13.37 13.94 -8.81
N VAL A 75 -12.99 12.85 -9.50
CA VAL A 75 -11.89 11.98 -9.05
C VAL A 75 -10.50 12.48 -9.46
N SER A 76 -10.39 13.37 -10.46
CA SER A 76 -9.09 13.88 -10.91
C SER A 76 -8.38 14.72 -9.85
N GLY A 77 -9.16 15.38 -8.96
CA GLY A 77 -8.66 16.46 -8.12
C GLY A 77 -8.38 17.72 -8.92
#